data_AF-A0A1I4AX64-F1
#
_entry.id   AF-A0A1I4AX64-F1
#
_cell.length_a   1.000
_cell.length_b   1.000
_cell.length_c   1.000
_cell.angle_alpha   90.00
_cell.angle_beta   90.00
_cell.angle_gamma   90.00
#
_symmetry.space_group_name_H-M   'P 1'
#
loop_
_entity.id
_entity.type
_entity.pdbx_description
1 polymer ?
#
loop_
_entity_poly.entity_id
_entity_poly.type
_entity_poly.pdbx_seq_one_letter_code
_entity_poly.pdbx_strand_id
1 'polypeptide(L)'
;NFTNERPPAVDDIGMVRYRARKADCDACALKARCCPKAPARKILRSIHEGARDMARNIATTDAYVVSRRQRKKVEMLFAHLKRILRLDRLRLRGPNGAKDEFHLAAAAQNLRKLAKLIPMPALKPA
;
A
#
# COMPACT_ATOMS: atom_id res chain seq x y z
N ASN A 1 15.91 -11.79 -37.87
CA ASN A 1 14.61 -11.21 -37.42
C ASN A 1 13.74 -12.34 -36.91
N PHE A 2 13.17 -12.21 -35.71
CA PHE A 2 12.26 -13.25 -35.20
C PHE A 2 10.92 -13.05 -35.91
N THR A 3 10.52 -14.01 -36.73
CA THR A 3 9.30 -13.95 -37.54
C THR A 3 8.03 -14.31 -36.77
N ASN A 4 8.18 -14.89 -35.56
CA ASN A 4 7.09 -15.23 -34.66
C ASN A 4 7.39 -14.71 -33.24
N GLU A 5 6.37 -14.24 -32.53
CA GLU A 5 6.47 -13.92 -31.11
C GLU A 5 6.69 -15.21 -30.31
N ARG A 6 7.88 -15.37 -29.73
CA ARG A 6 8.12 -16.44 -28.77
C ARG A 6 7.46 -16.04 -27.46
N PRO A 7 6.56 -16.87 -26.87
CA PRO A 7 6.01 -16.56 -25.57
C PRO A 7 7.17 -16.39 -24.58
N PRO A 8 7.12 -15.35 -23.73
CA PRO A 8 8.20 -15.08 -22.81
C PRO A 8 8.40 -16.27 -21.89
N ALA A 9 9.64 -16.77 -21.81
CA ALA A 9 9.98 -17.76 -20.79
C ALA A 9 9.79 -17.13 -19.41
N VAL A 10 8.74 -17.56 -18.71
CA VAL A 10 8.45 -17.19 -17.32
C VAL A 10 9.25 -18.15 -16.43
N ASP A 11 9.98 -17.62 -15.46
CA ASP A 11 10.65 -18.44 -14.45
C ASP A 11 9.71 -18.85 -13.30
N ASP A 12 10.18 -19.71 -12.39
CA ASP A 12 9.38 -20.27 -11.29
C ASP A 12 8.83 -19.22 -10.32
N ILE A 13 9.40 -18.00 -10.34
CA ILE A 13 8.96 -16.86 -9.52
C ILE A 13 8.05 -15.88 -10.29
N GLY A 14 7.58 -16.25 -11.48
CA GLY A 14 6.64 -15.44 -12.25
C GLY A 14 7.26 -14.21 -12.89
N MET A 15 8.55 -14.27 -13.24
CA MET A 15 9.27 -13.20 -13.91
C MET A 15 9.60 -13.54 -15.35
N VAL A 16 9.41 -12.54 -16.20
CA VAL A 16 9.75 -12.54 -17.61
C VAL A 16 11.02 -11.74 -17.83
N ARG A 17 11.97 -12.33 -18.55
CA ARG A 17 13.24 -11.68 -18.88
C ARG A 17 13.26 -11.15 -20.31
N TYR A 18 13.26 -9.84 -20.46
CA TYR A 18 13.46 -9.16 -21.74
C TYR A 18 14.94 -8.79 -21.92
N ARG A 19 15.50 -9.10 -23.10
CA ARG A 19 16.89 -8.76 -23.45
C ARG A 19 16.92 -8.12 -24.83
N ALA A 20 17.57 -6.97 -24.93
CA ALA A 20 17.91 -6.38 -26.23
C ALA A 20 19.08 -7.14 -26.87
N ARG A 21 19.21 -7.09 -28.19
CA ARG A 21 20.42 -7.58 -28.86
C ARG A 21 21.56 -6.61 -28.59
N LYS A 22 22.78 -7.16 -28.51
CA LYS A 22 23.99 -6.36 -28.32
C LYS A 22 24.18 -5.36 -29.47
N ALA A 23 24.00 -5.79 -30.72
CA ALA A 23 24.13 -4.91 -31.89
C ALA A 23 23.20 -3.69 -31.82
N ASP A 24 21.93 -3.91 -31.46
CA ASP A 24 20.95 -2.82 -31.29
C ASP A 24 21.37 -1.85 -30.18
N CYS A 25 21.92 -2.37 -29.07
CA CYS A 25 22.45 -1.53 -28.00
C CYS A 25 23.75 -0.82 -28.39
N ASP A 26 24.64 -1.45 -29.16
CA ASP A 26 25.92 -0.88 -29.57
C ASP A 26 25.71 0.36 -30.46
N ALA A 27 24.68 0.37 -31.31
CA ALA A 27 24.29 1.53 -32.11
C ALA A 27 23.44 2.57 -31.35
N CYS A 28 23.03 2.29 -30.10
CA CYS A 28 22.10 3.13 -29.36
C CYS A 28 22.81 4.27 -28.61
N ALA A 29 22.50 5.53 -28.94
CA ALA A 29 23.05 6.71 -28.27
C ALA A 29 22.76 6.75 -26.75
N LEU A 30 21.69 6.09 -26.29
CA LEU A 30 21.32 6.02 -24.87
C LEU A 30 22.03 4.89 -24.11
N LYS A 31 22.85 4.04 -24.76
CA LYS A 31 23.47 2.87 -24.13
C LYS A 31 24.23 3.22 -22.85
N ALA A 32 25.01 4.29 -22.87
CA ALA A 32 25.80 4.75 -21.73
C ALA A 32 24.93 5.04 -20.50
N ARG A 33 23.72 5.59 -20.71
CA ARG A 33 22.77 5.85 -19.61
C ARG A 33 21.93 4.63 -19.25
N CYS A 34 21.51 3.85 -20.24
CA CYS A 34 20.54 2.77 -20.07
C CYS A 34 21.15 1.47 -19.52
N CYS A 35 22.38 1.15 -19.91
CA CYS A 35 23.09 -0.06 -19.48
C CYS A 35 24.60 0.21 -19.35
N PRO A 36 25.03 1.06 -18.40
CA PRO A 36 26.42 1.52 -18.28
C PRO A 36 27.43 0.41 -18.04
N LYS A 37 27.02 -0.65 -17.33
CA LYS A 37 27.89 -1.77 -16.91
C LYS A 37 27.56 -3.09 -17.62
N ALA A 38 26.69 -3.06 -18.63
CA ALA A 38 26.22 -4.27 -19.30
C ALA A 38 26.33 -4.12 -20.82
N PRO A 39 26.67 -5.21 -21.54
CA PRO A 39 26.83 -5.16 -22.99
C PRO A 39 25.52 -4.88 -23.73
N ALA A 40 24.37 -5.20 -23.12
CA ALA A 40 23.04 -4.94 -23.66
C ALA A 40 22.02 -4.75 -22.53
N ARG A 41 20.92 -4.05 -22.83
CA ARG A 41 19.83 -3.83 -21.88
C ARG A 41 19.14 -5.17 -21.53
N LYS A 42 18.92 -5.37 -20.23
CA LYS A 42 18.12 -6.49 -19.69
C LYS A 42 17.07 -5.91 -18.74
N ILE A 43 15.82 -6.36 -18.86
CA ILE A 43 14.71 -5.95 -17.99
C ILE A 43 14.05 -7.22 -17.47
N LEU A 44 13.83 -7.28 -16.16
CA LEU A 44 12.97 -8.27 -15.53
C LEU A 44 11.61 -7.61 -15.30
N ARG A 45 10.53 -8.20 -15.82
CA ARG A 45 9.15 -7.77 -15.53
C ARG A 45 8.40 -8.95 -14.97
N SER A 46 7.46 -8.71 -14.08
CA SER A 46 6.60 -9.80 -13.60
C SER A 46 5.46 -10.06 -14.56
N ILE A 47 4.88 -11.27 -14.49
CA ILE A 47 3.60 -11.56 -15.14
C ILE A 47 2.45 -10.66 -14.64
N HIS A 48 2.57 -10.11 -13.42
CA HIS A 48 1.59 -9.20 -12.83
C HIS A 48 1.97 -7.72 -13.00
N GLU A 49 2.88 -7.40 -13.92
CA GLU A 49 3.38 -6.04 -14.09
C GLU A 49 2.27 -5.05 -14.42
N GLY A 50 1.27 -5.43 -15.22
CA GLY A 50 0.12 -4.57 -15.52
C GLY A 50 -0.67 -4.14 -14.27
N ALA A 51 -0.85 -5.05 -13.31
CA ALA A 51 -1.48 -4.72 -12.03
C ALA A 51 -0.61 -3.78 -11.18
N ARG A 52 0.72 -3.95 -11.22
CA ARG A 52 1.66 -3.05 -10.54
C ARG A 52 1.72 -1.66 -11.19
N ASP A 53 1.72 -1.60 -12.52
CA ASP A 53 1.65 -0.35 -13.29
C ASP A 53 0.36 0.40 -12.92
N MET A 54 -0.79 -0.29 -12.90
CA MET A 54 -2.06 0.28 -12.44
C MET A 54 -1.96 0.82 -11.01
N ALA A 55 -1.42 0.06 -10.07
CA ALA A 55 -1.26 0.51 -8.69
C ALA A 55 -0.34 1.74 -8.57
N ARG A 56 0.77 1.77 -9.35
CA ARG A 56 1.67 2.93 -9.41
C ARG A 56 0.99 4.16 -9.98
N ASN A 57 0.19 4.00 -11.04
CA ASN A 57 -0.56 5.11 -11.64
C ASN A 57 -1.64 5.64 -10.69
N ILE A 58 -2.35 4.77 -9.97
CA ILE A 58 -3.30 5.20 -8.94
C ILE A 58 -2.56 5.98 -7.85
N ALA A 59 -1.37 5.53 -7.44
CA ALA A 59 -0.60 6.17 -6.37
C ALA A 59 -0.17 7.62 -6.69
N THR A 60 -0.09 8.01 -7.97
CA THR A 60 0.23 9.39 -8.37
C THR A 60 -0.98 10.32 -8.39
N THR A 61 -2.19 9.81 -8.14
CA THR A 61 -3.42 10.63 -8.17
C THR A 61 -3.67 11.34 -6.84
N ASP A 62 -4.30 12.52 -6.89
CA ASP A 62 -4.74 13.23 -5.69
C ASP A 62 -5.79 12.45 -4.90
N ALA A 63 -6.66 11.71 -5.60
CA ALA A 63 -7.64 10.82 -4.98
C ALA A 63 -6.95 9.77 -4.08
N TYR A 64 -5.82 9.22 -4.51
CA TYR A 64 -5.04 8.30 -3.70
C TYR A 64 -4.44 8.98 -2.46
N VAL A 65 -3.96 10.22 -2.58
CA VAL A 65 -3.46 10.98 -1.42
C VAL A 65 -4.55 11.17 -0.37
N VAL A 66 -5.77 11.54 -0.79
CA VAL A 66 -6.93 11.67 0.09
C VAL A 66 -7.30 10.33 0.73
N SER A 67 -7.45 9.28 -0.08
CA SER A 67 -7.75 7.93 0.40
C SER A 67 -6.71 7.43 1.42
N ARG A 68 -5.42 7.66 1.15
CA ARG A 68 -4.32 7.30 2.07
C ARG A 68 -4.46 8.02 3.41
N ARG A 69 -4.76 9.33 3.41
CA ARG A 69 -4.98 10.10 4.64
C ARG A 69 -6.17 9.56 5.43
N GLN A 70 -7.26 9.19 4.76
CA GLN A 70 -8.43 8.59 5.39
C GLN A 70 -8.13 7.21 6.00
N ARG A 71 -7.44 6.32 5.26
CA ARG A 71 -7.03 5.00 5.78
C ARG A 71 -6.18 5.11 7.03
N LYS A 72 -5.21 6.04 7.06
CA LYS A 72 -4.41 6.29 8.27
C LYS A 72 -5.26 6.70 9.47
N LYS A 73 -6.30 7.52 9.28
CA LYS A 73 -7.21 7.89 10.38
C LYS A 73 -7.91 6.64 10.96
N VAL A 74 -8.34 5.72 10.09
CA VAL A 74 -8.98 4.46 10.49
C VAL A 74 -7.99 3.52 11.17
N GLU A 75 -6.81 3.31 10.58
CA GLU A 75 -5.74 2.48 11.15
C GLU A 75 -5.36 2.94 12.55
N MET A 76 -5.24 4.25 12.77
CA MET A 76 -4.96 4.81 14.09
C MET A 76 -6.06 4.56 15.12
N LEU A 77 -7.33 4.48 14.71
CA LEU A 77 -8.43 4.14 15.63
C LEU A 77 -8.32 2.72 16.12
N PHE A 78 -8.05 1.77 15.22
CA PHE A 78 -7.82 0.38 15.60
C PHE A 78 -6.53 0.20 16.41
N ALA A 79 -5.49 1.00 16.13
CA ALA A 79 -4.28 1.00 16.95
C ALA A 79 -4.56 1.48 18.38
N HIS A 80 -5.34 2.56 18.55
CA HIS A 80 -5.76 3.04 19.87
C HIS A 80 -6.68 2.05 20.59
N LEU A 81 -7.56 1.38 19.85
CA LEU A 81 -8.48 0.37 20.40
C LEU A 81 -7.68 -0.76 21.07
N LYS A 82 -6.66 -1.27 20.37
CA LYS A 82 -5.79 -2.32 20.87
C LYS A 82 -4.86 -1.81 21.97
N ARG A 83 -4.09 -0.74 21.73
CA ARG A 83 -3.03 -0.33 22.66
C ARG A 83 -3.51 0.46 23.89
N ILE A 84 -4.55 1.27 23.75
CA ILE A 84 -5.02 2.15 24.84
C ILE A 84 -6.21 1.54 25.56
N LEU A 85 -7.20 1.04 24.80
CA LEU A 85 -8.40 0.42 25.38
C LEU A 85 -8.20 -1.08 25.68
N ARG A 86 -7.06 -1.67 25.29
CA ARG A 86 -6.72 -3.08 25.54
C ARG A 86 -7.78 -4.06 25.06
N LEU A 87 -8.42 -3.75 23.93
CA LEU A 87 -9.36 -4.65 23.26
C LEU A 87 -8.59 -5.72 22.46
N ASP A 88 -7.81 -6.54 23.16
CA ASP A 88 -6.95 -7.57 22.56
C ASP A 88 -7.71 -8.89 22.31
N ARG A 89 -8.87 -9.05 22.96
CA ARG A 89 -9.75 -10.21 22.87
C ARG A 89 -11.20 -9.77 22.98
N LEU A 90 -12.05 -10.43 22.20
CA LEU A 90 -13.51 -10.39 22.36
C LEU A 90 -13.96 -11.36 23.46
N ARG A 91 -14.86 -10.93 24.32
CA ARG A 91 -15.39 -11.70 25.44
C ARG A 91 -16.65 -12.49 25.06
N LEU A 92 -17.45 -11.96 24.16
CA LEU A 92 -18.68 -12.55 23.65
C LEU A 92 -18.38 -13.48 22.47
N ARG A 93 -19.18 -14.54 22.35
CA ARG A 93 -19.03 -15.55 21.30
C ARG A 93 -19.90 -15.22 20.09
N GLY A 94 -19.42 -15.61 18.91
CA GLY A 94 -20.14 -15.48 17.64
C GLY A 94 -20.08 -14.09 17.03
N PRO A 95 -20.54 -13.95 15.77
CA PRO A 95 -20.44 -12.69 15.01
C PRO A 95 -21.27 -11.56 15.64
N ASN A 96 -22.41 -11.87 16.28
CA ASN A 96 -23.23 -10.87 16.96
C ASN A 96 -22.53 -10.32 18.20
N GLY A 97 -21.96 -11.20 19.04
CA GLY A 97 -21.18 -10.77 20.20
C GLY A 97 -19.97 -9.91 19.83
N ALA A 98 -19.25 -10.30 18.77
CA ALA A 98 -18.16 -9.49 18.22
C ALA A 98 -18.63 -8.11 17.78
N LYS A 99 -19.75 -8.04 17.05
CA LYS A 99 -20.34 -6.79 16.57
C LYS A 99 -20.69 -5.86 17.74
N ASP A 100 -21.34 -6.38 18.77
CA ASP A 100 -21.76 -5.59 19.93
C ASP A 100 -20.56 -5.01 20.70
N GLU A 101 -19.53 -5.82 20.94
CA GLU A 101 -18.29 -5.36 21.59
C GLU A 101 -17.59 -4.26 20.79
N PHE A 102 -17.48 -4.42 19.46
CA PHE A 102 -16.89 -3.40 18.60
C PHE A 102 -17.71 -2.11 18.59
N HIS A 103 -19.04 -2.19 18.58
CA HIS A 103 -19.90 -1.02 18.65
C HIS A 103 -19.73 -0.25 19.97
N LEU A 104 -19.70 -0.95 21.10
CA LEU A 104 -19.46 -0.34 22.41
C LEU A 104 -18.08 0.32 22.48
N ALA A 105 -17.05 -0.37 21.99
CA ALA A 105 -15.69 0.17 22.00
C ALA A 105 -15.54 1.38 21.06
N ALA A 106 -16.20 1.37 19.91
CA ALA A 106 -16.28 2.51 19.00
C ALA A 106 -17.02 3.70 19.65
N ALA A 107 -18.13 3.46 20.34
CA ALA A 107 -18.86 4.49 21.08
C ALA A 107 -17.96 5.14 22.15
N ALA A 108 -17.26 4.34 22.95
CA ALA A 108 -16.32 4.84 23.95
C ALA A 108 -15.19 5.68 23.32
N GLN A 109 -14.63 5.25 22.19
CA GLN A 109 -13.65 6.06 21.46
C GLN A 109 -14.21 7.39 20.95
N ASN A 110 -15.44 7.39 20.43
CA ASN A 110 -16.10 8.60 19.96
C ASN A 110 -16.34 9.59 21.11
N LEU A 111 -16.80 9.11 22.26
CA LEU A 111 -16.94 9.93 23.48
C LEU A 111 -15.60 10.54 23.91
N ARG A 112 -14.50 9.76 23.90
CA ARG A 112 -13.16 10.27 24.20
C ARG A 112 -12.70 11.34 23.22
N LYS A 113 -13.10 11.28 21.94
CA LYS A 113 -12.80 12.34 20.96
C LYS A 113 -13.64 13.58 21.22
N LEU A 114 -14.95 13.42 21.48
CA LEU A 114 -15.84 14.55 21.79
C LEU A 114 -15.36 15.32 23.02
N ALA A 115 -14.93 14.61 24.06
CA ALA A 115 -14.37 15.24 25.27
C ALA A 115 -13.13 16.13 24.99
N LYS A 116 -12.37 15.87 23.92
CA LYS A 116 -11.23 16.71 23.52
C LYS A 116 -11.62 17.98 22.77
N LEU A 117 -12.83 18.03 22.23
CA LEU A 117 -13.35 19.21 21.53
C LEU A 117 -13.96 20.22 22.51
N ILE A 118 -14.31 19.77 23.72
CA ILE A 118 -14.84 20.62 24.78
C ILE A 118 -13.66 21.33 25.45
N PRO A 119 -13.61 22.68 25.45
CA PRO A 119 -12.60 23.43 26.18
C PRO A 119 -12.67 23.09 27.67
N MET A 120 -11.54 22.81 28.31
CA MET A 120 -11.53 22.67 29.77
C MET A 120 -11.87 24.03 30.39
N PRO A 121 -12.86 24.12 31.28
CA PRO A 121 -13.12 25.34 32.02
C PRO A 121 -11.88 25.68 32.84
N ALA A 122 -11.47 26.95 32.82
CA ALA A 122 -10.38 27.43 33.64
C ALA A 122 -10.72 27.16 35.11
N LEU A 123 -9.81 26.47 35.81
CA LEU A 123 -9.93 26.27 37.25
C LEU A 123 -9.97 27.65 37.91
N LYS A 124 -11.07 27.97 38.60
CA LYS A 124 -11.13 29.17 39.43
C LYS A 124 -10.17 28.97 40.60
N PRO A 125 -9.27 29.93 40.88
CA PRO A 125 -8.45 29.87 42.08
C PRO A 125 -9.35 29.83 43.32
N ALA A 126 -8.90 29.11 44.34
CA ALA A 126 -9.57 28.93 45.61
C ALA A 126 -9.72 30.26 46.37
#